data_AF-A0A9Q3E471-F1
#
_entry.id   AF-A0A9Q3E471-F1
#
_cell.length_a   1.000
_cell.length_b   1.000
_cell.length_c   1.000
_cell.angle_alpha   90.00
_cell.angle_beta   90.00
_cell.angle_gamma   90.00
#
_symmetry.space_group_name_H-M   'P 1'
#
loop_
_entity.id
_entity.type
_entity.pdbx_description
1 polymer ?
#
loop_
_entity_poly.entity_id
_entity_poly.type
_entity_poly.pdbx_seq_one_letter_code
_entity_poly.pdbx_strand_id
1 'polypeptide(L)'
;MIRSFCAHGLEFKYSVVFTHDWCTLIPALDLEYKALIHFSTSKTPAILEKGWNPRLPYDTLKKDLVDIHPTAREYLVRYRNPTQEDEWLPEKDIKNSDKLLRRFRHKRKPKE
;
A
#
# COMPACT_ATOMS: atom_id res chain seq x y z
N MET A 1 -14.96 -26.54 -16.93
CA MET A 1 -16.03 -25.95 -16.08
C MET A 1 -16.32 -26.94 -14.96
N ILE A 2 -15.58 -26.84 -13.85
CA ILE A 2 -15.76 -27.72 -12.70
C ILE A 2 -16.74 -27.02 -11.74
N ARG A 3 -17.89 -27.66 -11.52
CA ARG A 3 -18.94 -27.19 -10.62
C ARG A 3 -18.47 -27.42 -9.18
N SER A 4 -18.47 -26.36 -8.39
CA SER A 4 -18.14 -26.36 -6.97
C SER A 4 -19.11 -27.24 -6.20
N PHE A 5 -18.73 -28.47 -5.92
CA PHE A 5 -19.33 -29.25 -4.84
C PHE A 5 -18.68 -28.80 -3.54
N CYS A 6 -19.40 -27.96 -2.80
CA CYS A 6 -19.11 -27.69 -1.40
C CYS A 6 -19.25 -29.02 -0.64
N ALA A 7 -18.14 -29.64 -0.24
CA ALA A 7 -18.15 -30.68 0.78
C ALA A 7 -18.36 -30.01 2.15
N HIS A 8 -19.62 -29.67 2.44
CA HIS A 8 -20.05 -29.29 3.77
C HIS A 8 -19.97 -30.56 4.64
N GLY A 9 -18.93 -30.71 5.46
CA GLY A 9 -18.84 -31.79 6.46
C GLY A 9 -17.57 -32.64 6.53
N LEU A 10 -16.42 -32.22 5.98
CA LEU A 10 -15.14 -32.89 6.25
C LEU A 10 -14.44 -32.24 7.45
N GLU A 11 -14.78 -32.67 8.66
CA GLU A 11 -13.97 -32.37 9.85
C GLU A 11 -12.69 -33.21 9.81
N PHE A 12 -11.60 -32.64 9.32
CA PHE A 12 -10.28 -33.24 9.44
C PHE A 12 -9.76 -33.07 10.88
N LYS A 13 -9.99 -34.08 11.73
CA LYS A 13 -9.29 -34.19 13.01
C LYS A 13 -7.81 -34.47 12.77
N TYR A 14 -6.96 -33.46 12.90
CA TYR A 14 -5.52 -33.65 13.03
C TYR A 14 -4.96 -32.94 14.27
N SER A 15 -4.18 -33.69 15.03
CA SER A 15 -3.74 -33.42 16.40
C SER A 15 -2.50 -32.53 16.50
N VAL A 16 -2.21 -31.66 15.54
CA VAL A 16 -0.99 -30.84 15.57
C VAL A 16 -1.27 -29.45 14.96
N VAL A 17 -0.89 -28.43 15.73
CA VAL A 17 -1.38 -27.03 15.76
C VAL A 17 -1.10 -26.18 14.51
N PHE A 18 -0.84 -26.75 13.33
CA PHE A 18 -0.61 -25.95 12.12
C PHE A 18 -1.08 -26.66 10.85
N THR A 19 -2.38 -26.75 10.65
CA THR A 19 -2.98 -27.03 9.34
C THR A 19 -3.59 -25.72 8.84
N HIS A 20 -2.99 -25.10 7.82
CA HIS A 20 -3.61 -23.94 7.19
C HIS A 20 -4.97 -24.41 6.64
N ASP A 21 -6.06 -23.74 7.03
CA ASP A 21 -7.39 -24.06 6.55
C ASP A 21 -7.44 -23.76 5.04
N TRP A 22 -7.20 -24.79 4.23
CA TRP A 22 -7.12 -24.68 2.77
C TRP A 22 -8.40 -24.07 2.20
N CYS A 23 -9.55 -24.28 2.82
CA CYS A 23 -10.81 -23.68 2.39
C CYS A 23 -10.81 -22.15 2.54
N THR A 24 -10.10 -21.60 3.53
CA THR A 24 -9.88 -20.15 3.67
C THR A 24 -8.72 -19.63 2.82
N LEU A 25 -7.71 -20.47 2.60
CA LEU A 25 -6.49 -20.11 1.87
C LEU A 25 -6.71 -20.09 0.34
N ILE A 26 -7.56 -20.96 -0.20
CA ILE A 26 -7.84 -21.04 -1.64
C ILE A 26 -8.38 -19.72 -2.21
N PRO A 27 -9.39 -19.06 -1.62
CA PRO A 27 -9.85 -17.75 -2.10
C PRO A 27 -8.76 -16.67 -2.06
N ALA A 28 -7.90 -16.67 -1.04
CA ALA A 28 -6.80 -15.72 -0.93
C ALA A 28 -5.74 -15.95 -2.02
N LEU A 29 -5.35 -17.21 -2.25
CA LEU A 29 -4.41 -17.57 -3.32
C LEU A 29 -4.96 -17.26 -4.71
N ASP A 30 -6.24 -17.50 -4.96
CA ASP A 30 -6.88 -17.17 -6.23
C ASP A 30 -6.84 -15.66 -6.51
N LEU A 31 -7.09 -14.85 -5.47
CA LEU A 31 -6.99 -13.40 -5.55
C LEU A 31 -5.56 -12.93 -5.84
N GLU A 32 -4.58 -13.47 -5.11
CA GLU A 32 -3.16 -13.14 -5.33
C GLU A 32 -2.70 -13.55 -6.74
N TYR A 33 -3.00 -14.78 -7.18
CA TYR A 33 -2.65 -15.26 -8.50
C TYR A 33 -3.20 -14.36 -9.61
N LYS A 34 -4.47 -13.95 -9.48
CA LYS A 34 -5.12 -13.06 -10.45
C LYS A 34 -4.50 -11.65 -10.51
N ALA A 35 -3.84 -11.22 -9.43
CA ALA A 35 -3.21 -9.90 -9.31
C ALA A 35 -1.71 -9.91 -9.66
N LEU A 36 -1.05 -11.07 -9.69
CA LEU A 36 0.38 -11.18 -10.02
C LEU A 36 0.63 -11.00 -11.51
N ILE A 37 1.77 -10.39 -11.84
CA ILE A 37 2.21 -10.17 -13.22
C ILE A 37 2.85 -11.46 -13.75
N HIS A 38 2.33 -12.02 -14.84
CA HIS A 38 2.96 -13.17 -15.48
C HIS A 38 4.24 -12.77 -16.22
N PHE A 39 5.26 -13.62 -16.10
CA PHE A 39 6.54 -13.45 -16.80
C PHE A 39 6.40 -13.41 -18.33
N SER A 40 5.60 -14.30 -18.91
CA SER A 40 5.51 -14.46 -20.37
C SER A 40 4.68 -13.37 -21.06
N THR A 41 3.62 -12.88 -20.41
CA THR A 41 2.67 -11.91 -20.99
C THR A 41 2.83 -10.50 -20.45
N SER A 42 3.67 -10.31 -19.41
CA SER A 42 3.87 -9.07 -18.66
C SER A 42 2.57 -8.41 -18.19
N LYS A 43 1.49 -9.18 -18.06
CA LYS A 43 0.15 -8.73 -17.67
C LYS A 43 -0.39 -9.67 -16.61
N THR A 44 -1.27 -9.15 -15.76
CA THR A 44 -1.96 -9.97 -14.76
C THR A 44 -3.05 -10.82 -15.41
N PRO A 45 -3.31 -12.07 -14.96
CA PRO A 45 -4.39 -12.91 -15.47
C PRO A 45 -5.75 -12.21 -15.51
N ALA A 46 -6.07 -11.44 -14.48
CA ALA A 46 -7.35 -10.74 -14.38
C ALA A 46 -7.60 -9.78 -15.56
N ILE A 47 -6.54 -9.15 -16.07
CA ILE A 47 -6.59 -8.23 -17.22
C ILE A 47 -6.77 -9.01 -18.53
N LEU A 48 -6.19 -10.22 -18.64
CA LEU A 48 -6.36 -11.04 -19.83
C LEU A 48 -7.77 -11.64 -19.92
N GLU A 49 -8.33 -12.07 -18.78
CA GLU A 49 -9.68 -12.65 -18.73
C GLU A 49 -10.79 -11.61 -18.91
N LYS A 50 -10.69 -10.48 -18.21
CA LYS A 50 -11.77 -9.47 -18.13
C LYS A 50 -11.51 -8.24 -19.02
N GLY A 51 -10.35 -8.16 -19.65
CA GLY A 51 -9.91 -6.97 -20.36
C GLY A 51 -9.63 -5.80 -19.42
N TRP A 52 -9.72 -4.58 -19.96
CA TRP A 52 -9.54 -3.36 -19.19
C TRP A 52 -10.73 -3.15 -18.24
N ASN A 53 -10.48 -3.20 -16.93
CA ASN A 53 -11.49 -2.99 -15.89
C ASN A 53 -11.37 -1.57 -15.31
N PRO A 54 -12.29 -0.65 -15.62
CA PRO A 54 -12.24 0.75 -15.15
C PRO A 54 -12.37 0.91 -13.64
N ARG A 55 -12.69 -0.15 -12.88
CA ARG A 55 -12.94 -0.09 -11.42
C ARG A 55 -11.68 -0.07 -10.55
N LEU A 56 -10.48 -0.17 -11.12
CA LEU A 56 -9.23 0.07 -10.39
C LEU A 56 -8.53 1.30 -10.98
N PRO A 57 -8.85 2.51 -10.50
CA PRO A 57 -8.30 3.75 -11.02
C PRO A 57 -6.93 4.04 -10.41
N TYR A 58 -6.11 3.03 -10.15
CA TYR A 58 -4.79 3.26 -9.57
C TYR A 58 -3.88 3.98 -10.58
N ASP A 59 -3.91 3.51 -11.83
CA ASP A 59 -3.10 4.06 -12.91
C ASP A 59 -3.64 5.40 -13.43
N THR A 60 -4.94 5.67 -13.30
CA THR A 60 -5.50 6.98 -13.66
C THR A 60 -5.30 8.02 -12.57
N LEU A 61 -5.35 7.64 -11.28
CA LEU A 61 -5.07 8.56 -10.18
C LEU A 61 -3.59 8.95 -10.08
N LYS A 62 -2.68 8.10 -10.54
CA LYS A 62 -1.23 8.33 -10.42
C LYS A 62 -0.58 9.02 -11.61
N LYS A 63 -1.25 9.17 -12.75
CA LYS A 63 -0.66 9.78 -13.96
C LYS A 63 -0.15 11.20 -13.74
N ASP A 64 -0.80 11.95 -12.85
CA ASP A 64 -0.45 13.34 -12.54
C ASP A 64 0.29 13.47 -11.19
N LEU A 65 0.56 12.34 -10.51
CA LEU A 65 1.37 12.37 -9.30
C LEU A 65 2.84 12.49 -9.70
N VAL A 66 3.44 13.63 -9.38
CA VAL A 66 4.90 13.78 -9.38
C VAL A 66 5.46 12.69 -8.47
N ASP A 67 6.37 11.86 -8.98
CA ASP A 67 7.14 10.91 -8.19
C ASP A 67 8.07 11.70 -7.26
N ILE A 68 7.51 12.14 -6.12
CA ILE A 68 8.27 12.80 -5.07
C ILE A 68 9.12 11.71 -4.43
N HIS A 69 10.40 11.66 -4.83
CA HIS A 69 11.39 10.83 -4.15
C HIS A 69 11.27 11.07 -2.64
N PRO A 70 11.27 10.04 -1.76
CA PRO A 70 11.02 10.22 -0.32
C PRO A 70 11.98 11.22 0.35
N THR A 71 13.11 11.51 -0.27
CA THR A 71 14.12 12.51 0.13
C THR A 71 13.79 13.95 -0.29
N ALA A 72 12.86 14.16 -1.23
CA ALA A 72 12.44 15.47 -1.73
C ALA A 72 11.35 16.12 -0.87
N ARG A 73 11.14 15.65 0.37
CA ARG A 73 10.23 16.31 1.32
C ARG A 73 10.91 17.55 1.88
N GLU A 74 10.61 18.68 1.27
CA GLU A 74 10.93 19.99 1.82
C GLU A 74 9.92 20.36 2.92
N TYR A 75 10.41 21.05 3.94
CA TYR A 75 9.61 21.56 5.05
C TYR A 75 9.76 23.06 5.14
N LEU A 76 8.63 23.76 5.29
CA LEU A 76 8.63 25.20 5.56
C LEU A 76 9.13 25.45 6.99
N VAL A 77 10.30 26.07 7.12
CA VAL A 77 10.91 26.43 8.39
C VAL A 77 10.59 27.88 8.70
N ARG A 78 9.98 28.11 9.86
CA ARG A 78 9.72 29.44 10.41
C ARG A 78 10.72 29.75 11.50
N TYR A 79 11.49 30.80 11.33
CA TYR A 79 12.45 31.24 12.33
C TYR A 79 11.77 32.04 13.45
N ARG A 80 12.31 31.93 14.67
CA ARG A 80 11.78 32.68 15.82
C ARG A 80 12.11 34.17 15.74
N ASN A 81 13.17 34.52 15.02
CA ASN A 81 13.63 35.89 14.87
C ASN A 81 12.90 36.55 13.69
N PRO A 82 12.38 37.77 13.85
CA PRO A 82 11.61 38.45 12.80
C PRO A 82 12.44 38.93 11.60
N THR A 83 13.76 38.77 11.67
CA THR A 83 14.71 39.22 10.63
C THR A 83 14.91 38.18 9.52
N GLN A 84 14.58 36.90 9.77
CA GLN A 84 14.71 35.84 8.78
C GLN A 84 13.34 35.50 8.20
N GLU A 85 13.28 35.39 6.87
CA GLU A 85 12.07 34.97 6.17
C GLU A 85 11.87 33.45 6.23
N ASP A 86 10.64 33.01 5.95
CA ASP A 86 10.28 31.60 5.91
C ASP A 86 10.94 30.92 4.70
N GLU A 87 11.65 29.81 4.92
CA GLU A 87 12.40 29.09 3.88
C GLU A 87 11.95 27.63 3.79
N TRP A 88 11.99 27.07 2.57
CA TRP A 88 11.78 25.64 2.32
C TRP A 88 13.12 24.92 2.39
N LEU A 89 13.24 23.98 3.34
CA LEU A 89 14.48 23.25 3.57
C LEU A 89 14.25 21.73 3.60
N PRO A 90 15.18 20.92 3.07
CA PRO A 90 15.13 19.46 3.20
C PRO A 90 15.46 19.03 4.64
N GLU A 91 15.05 17.81 5.02
CA GLU A 91 15.20 17.28 6.39
C GLU A 91 16.65 17.31 6.93
N LYS A 92 17.64 17.21 6.04
CA LYS A 92 19.07 17.20 6.38
C LYS A 92 19.59 18.55 6.86
N ASP A 93 19.00 19.63 6.36
CA ASP A 93 19.48 20.99 6.61
C ASP A 93 18.79 21.64 7.83
N ILE A 94 17.78 20.98 8.38
CA ILE A 94 17.04 21.44 9.56
C ILE A 94 17.74 20.97 10.84
N LYS A 95 18.17 21.93 11.67
CA LYS A 95 18.76 21.64 12.97
C LYS A 95 17.73 20.96 13.90
N ASN A 96 18.09 19.81 14.48
CA ASN A 96 17.20 18.97 15.30
C ASN A 96 15.91 18.53 14.58
N SER A 97 16.01 18.24 13.27
CA SER A 97 14.90 17.83 12.40
C SER A 97 14.03 16.72 13.00
N ASP A 98 14.62 15.63 13.49
CA ASP A 98 13.89 14.47 14.00
C ASP A 98 12.89 14.84 15.11
N LYS A 99 13.32 15.63 16.10
CA LYS A 99 12.45 16.07 17.22
C LYS A 99 11.33 17.00 16.75
N LEU A 100 11.62 17.89 15.81
CA LEU A 100 10.66 18.86 15.27
C LEU A 100 9.62 18.15 14.39
N LEU A 101 10.07 17.29 13.48
CA LEU A 101 9.21 16.52 12.58
C LEU A 101 8.33 15.53 13.35
N ARG A 102 8.86 14.90 14.40
CA ARG A 102 8.06 14.03 15.27
C ARG A 102 6.90 14.79 15.94
N ARG A 103 7.14 16.00 16.44
CA ARG A 103 6.10 16.87 17.03
C ARG A 103 5.08 17.32 15.98
N PHE A 104 5.54 17.69 14.78
CA PHE A 104 4.68 18.08 13.67
C PHE A 104 3.76 16.95 13.24
N ARG A 105 4.31 15.74 13.03
CA ARG A 105 3.53 14.54 12.67
C ARG A 105 2.51 14.18 13.74
N HIS A 106 2.86 14.31 15.01
CA HIS A 106 1.92 14.08 16.12
C HIS A 106 0.76 15.09 16.11
N LYS A 107 1.01 16.37 15.83
CA LYS A 107 -0.04 17.39 15.76
C LYS A 107 -0.99 17.21 14.57
N ARG A 108 -0.53 16.66 13.44
CA ARG A 108 -1.36 16.44 12.25
C ARG A 108 -2.25 15.21 12.33
N LYS A 109 -2.04 14.30 13.29
CA LYS A 109 -2.96 13.18 13.47
C LYS A 109 -4.34 13.74 13.84
N PRO A 110 -5.43 13.32 13.15
CA PRO A 110 -6.77 13.68 13.59
C PRO A 110 -6.94 13.18 15.02
N LYS A 111 -7.47 14.04 15.89
CA LYS A 111 -7.87 13.61 17.23
C LYS A 111 -9.11 12.75 17.06
N GLU A 112 -9.00 11.47 17.42
CA GLU A 112 -10.13 10.54 17.58
C GLU A 112 -11.08 11.03 18.69
#